data_AF-A0A176S0Q9-F1
#
_entry.id   AF-A0A176S0Q9-F1
#
_cell.length_a   1.000
_cell.length_b   1.000
_cell.length_c   1.000
_cell.angle_alpha   90.00
_cell.angle_beta   90.00
_cell.angle_gamma   90.00
#
_symmetry.space_group_name_H-M   'P 1'
#
loop_
_entity.id
_entity.type
_entity.pdbx_description
1 polymer ?
#
loop_
_entity_poly.entity_id
_entity_poly.type
_entity_poly.pdbx_seq_one_letter_code
_entity_poly.pdbx_strand_id
1 'polypeptide(L)'
;MKSLGVGHDESNLEKFYNSNNGIAKHVMPIIKSWQVYHFHDTSRTAKVKQIGSIHDHAYFRTDASNLAAFLYKLKLKHERQYKAICMTIQKVAPFFGDFVLAACRINHI
;
A
#
# COMPACT_ATOMS: atom_id res chain seq x y z
N MET A 1 -30.50 -1.39 -20.13
CA MET A 1 -29.21 -1.77 -19.53
C MET A 1 -29.30 -3.22 -19.10
N LYS A 2 -28.37 -4.12 -19.50
CA LYS A 2 -28.43 -5.53 -19.08
C LYS A 2 -28.07 -5.65 -17.58
N SER A 3 -28.95 -6.26 -16.79
CA SER A 3 -28.71 -6.54 -15.37
C SER A 3 -27.61 -7.60 -15.20
N LEU A 4 -26.93 -7.61 -14.04
CA LEU A 4 -25.90 -8.60 -13.69
C LEU A 4 -26.49 -9.90 -13.11
N GLY A 5 -27.81 -9.98 -12.89
CA GLY A 5 -28.43 -11.15 -12.27
C GLY A 5 -28.19 -11.22 -10.75
N VAL A 6 -28.66 -12.30 -10.11
CA VAL A 6 -28.60 -12.53 -8.66
C VAL A 6 -28.37 -14.01 -8.36
N GLY A 7 -27.86 -14.35 -7.17
CA GLY A 7 -27.77 -15.73 -6.69
C GLY A 7 -26.67 -16.57 -7.33
N HIS A 8 -25.60 -15.96 -7.81
CA HIS A 8 -24.43 -16.67 -8.32
C HIS A 8 -23.47 -17.05 -7.18
N ASP A 9 -22.80 -18.19 -7.30
CA ASP A 9 -21.74 -18.61 -6.35
C ASP A 9 -20.58 -17.61 -6.28
N GLU A 10 -20.29 -16.93 -7.40
CA GLU A 10 -19.32 -15.86 -7.51
C GLU A 10 -19.86 -14.71 -8.37
N SER A 11 -19.17 -13.57 -8.37
CA SER A 11 -19.63 -12.35 -9.06
C SER A 11 -19.85 -12.49 -10.58
N ASN A 12 -19.22 -13.47 -11.25
CA ASN A 12 -19.22 -13.65 -12.70
C ASN A 12 -18.79 -12.39 -13.49
N LEU A 13 -18.05 -11.46 -12.84
CA LEU A 13 -17.75 -10.14 -13.38
C LEU A 13 -17.00 -10.22 -14.73
N GLU A 14 -16.15 -11.22 -14.89
CA GLU A 14 -15.38 -11.46 -16.12
C GLU A 14 -16.27 -11.87 -17.30
N LYS A 15 -17.25 -12.75 -17.06
CA LYS A 15 -18.23 -13.15 -18.08
C LYS A 15 -19.04 -11.95 -18.56
N PHE A 16 -19.48 -11.10 -17.63
CA PHE A 16 -20.22 -9.88 -17.96
C PHE A 16 -19.33 -8.83 -18.65
N TYR A 17 -18.06 -8.73 -18.27
CA TYR A 17 -17.09 -7.86 -18.93
C TYR A 17 -16.88 -8.25 -20.40
N ASN A 18 -16.72 -9.55 -20.68
CA ASN A 18 -16.57 -10.09 -22.03
C ASN A 18 -17.84 -9.97 -22.86
N SER A 19 -19.01 -9.98 -22.22
CA SER A 19 -20.32 -9.79 -22.85
C SER A 19 -20.68 -8.32 -23.08
N ASN A 20 -19.73 -7.39 -22.92
CA ASN A 20 -19.92 -5.93 -23.04
C ASN A 20 -21.02 -5.36 -22.14
N ASN A 21 -21.19 -5.91 -20.93
CA ASN A 21 -22.06 -5.31 -19.93
C ASN A 21 -21.48 -3.98 -19.45
N GLY A 22 -22.28 -2.91 -19.47
CA GLY A 22 -21.83 -1.56 -19.10
C GLY A 22 -21.31 -1.45 -17.67
N ILE A 23 -21.94 -2.12 -16.69
CA ILE A 23 -21.48 -2.09 -15.29
C ILE A 23 -20.14 -2.83 -15.19
N ALA A 24 -20.05 -4.04 -15.75
CA ALA A 24 -18.82 -4.83 -15.67
C ALA A 24 -17.64 -4.14 -16.39
N LYS A 25 -17.89 -3.49 -17.53
CA LYS A 25 -16.89 -2.68 -18.25
C LYS A 25 -16.34 -1.53 -17.42
N HIS A 26 -17.17 -0.94 -16.56
CA HIS A 26 -16.75 0.13 -15.66
C HIS A 26 -16.00 -0.40 -14.42
N VAL A 27 -16.52 -1.45 -13.80
CA VAL A 27 -16.01 -1.94 -12.50
C VAL A 27 -14.77 -2.84 -12.64
N MET A 28 -14.71 -3.71 -13.65
CA MET A 28 -13.62 -4.69 -13.81
C MET A 28 -12.22 -4.04 -13.89
N PRO A 29 -12.00 -2.96 -14.67
CA PRO A 29 -10.69 -2.30 -14.71
C PRO A 29 -10.28 -1.72 -13.35
N ILE A 30 -11.24 -1.21 -12.57
CA ILE A 30 -11.00 -0.65 -11.24
C ILE A 30 -10.53 -1.75 -10.29
N ILE A 31 -11.23 -2.88 -10.23
CA ILE A 31 -10.85 -4.01 -9.38
C ILE A 31 -9.50 -4.58 -9.80
N LYS A 32 -9.23 -4.69 -11.11
CA LYS A 32 -7.92 -5.14 -11.62
C LYS A 32 -6.77 -4.18 -11.28
N SER A 33 -7.06 -2.91 -11.03
CA SER A 33 -6.06 -1.93 -10.60
C SER A 33 -5.80 -1.91 -9.10
N TRP A 34 -6.55 -2.67 -8.30
CA TRP A 34 -6.33 -2.72 -6.86
C TRP A 34 -4.99 -3.37 -6.53
N GLN A 35 -4.19 -2.64 -5.76
CA GLN A 35 -2.93 -3.13 -5.24
C GLN A 35 -3.17 -3.65 -3.81
N VAL A 36 -2.87 -4.92 -3.57
CA VAL A 36 -2.95 -5.52 -2.24
C VAL A 36 -1.63 -5.29 -1.51
N TYR A 37 -1.70 -4.76 -0.28
CA TYR A 37 -0.54 -4.57 0.59
C TYR A 37 -0.64 -5.50 1.82
N HIS A 38 0.39 -6.30 2.03
CA HIS A 38 0.49 -7.30 3.09
C HIS A 38 1.24 -6.76 4.31
N PHE A 39 0.53 -6.08 5.20
CA PHE A 39 1.07 -5.57 6.48
C PHE A 39 0.86 -6.51 7.67
N HIS A 40 0.29 -7.69 7.43
CA HIS A 40 -0.09 -8.62 8.50
C HIS A 40 1.08 -9.45 9.04
N ASP A 41 2.25 -9.41 8.38
CA ASP A 41 3.44 -10.10 8.85
C ASP A 41 4.08 -9.35 10.04
N THR A 42 3.78 -9.81 11.24
CA THR A 42 4.36 -9.30 12.50
C THR A 42 5.52 -10.15 12.99
N SER A 43 5.99 -11.15 12.22
CA SER A 43 7.09 -12.02 12.59
C SER A 43 8.41 -11.25 12.76
N ARG A 44 9.43 -11.92 13.30
CA ARG A 44 10.79 -11.34 13.39
C ARG A 44 11.43 -11.17 12.01
N THR A 45 11.05 -11.99 11.05
CA THR A 45 11.58 -12.01 9.68
C THR A 45 10.80 -11.10 8.73
N ALA A 46 9.79 -10.39 9.21
CA ALA A 46 9.00 -9.47 8.42
C ALA A 46 9.91 -8.45 7.71
N LYS A 47 9.79 -8.35 6.39
CA LYS A 47 10.69 -7.52 5.57
C LYS A 47 10.65 -6.05 5.94
N VAL A 48 9.51 -5.55 6.42
CA VAL A 48 9.34 -4.18 6.94
C VAL A 48 10.27 -3.86 8.13
N LYS A 49 10.72 -4.88 8.86
CA LYS A 49 11.64 -4.76 10.01
C LYS A 49 13.13 -4.89 9.62
N GLN A 50 13.41 -5.25 8.38
CA GLN A 50 14.78 -5.46 7.89
C GLN A 50 15.40 -4.14 7.40
N ILE A 51 16.73 -4.11 7.32
CA ILE A 51 17.45 -2.98 6.73
C ILE A 51 17.18 -2.98 5.21
N GLY A 52 16.72 -1.85 4.70
CA GLY A 52 16.45 -1.64 3.28
C GLY A 52 17.32 -0.53 2.67
N SER A 53 17.40 -0.51 1.34
CA SER A 53 18.09 0.56 0.61
C SER A 53 17.29 1.87 0.68
N ILE A 54 17.97 2.98 0.95
CA ILE A 54 17.36 4.32 0.93
C ILE A 54 16.83 4.71 -0.46
N HIS A 55 17.37 4.10 -1.51
CA HIS A 55 16.97 4.36 -2.90
C HIS A 55 15.70 3.61 -3.31
N ASP A 56 15.24 2.64 -2.51
CA ASP A 56 14.03 1.86 -2.81
C ASP A 56 12.75 2.62 -2.42
N HIS A 57 12.50 3.75 -3.07
CA HIS A 57 11.35 4.63 -2.77
C HIS A 57 10.58 5.07 -4.02
N ALA A 58 10.84 4.44 -5.18
CA ALA A 58 10.16 4.77 -6.43
C ALA A 58 8.64 4.54 -6.33
N TYR A 59 8.23 3.41 -5.76
CA TYR A 59 6.86 3.03 -5.45
C TYR A 59 6.82 2.36 -4.07
N PHE A 60 5.62 2.19 -3.50
CA PHE A 60 5.46 1.46 -2.24
C PHE A 60 5.26 -0.03 -2.51
N ARG A 61 6.06 -0.91 -1.91
CA ARG A 61 6.04 -2.34 -2.19
C ARG A 61 4.88 -3.03 -1.49
N THR A 62 4.31 -4.04 -2.14
CA THR A 62 3.15 -4.79 -1.62
C THR A 62 3.47 -5.51 -0.31
N ASP A 63 4.71 -5.91 -0.07
CA ASP A 63 5.16 -6.55 1.17
C ASP A 63 5.70 -5.56 2.22
N ALA A 64 5.52 -4.25 2.00
CA ALA A 64 5.99 -3.15 2.84
C ALA A 64 7.50 -3.17 3.15
N SER A 65 8.29 -3.94 2.41
CA SER A 65 9.74 -4.08 2.63
C SER A 65 10.52 -2.76 2.52
N ASN A 66 9.96 -1.78 1.84
CA ASN A 66 10.56 -0.46 1.64
C ASN A 66 9.87 0.68 2.40
N LEU A 67 9.06 0.38 3.43
CA LEU A 67 8.30 1.38 4.18
C LEU A 67 9.19 2.52 4.70
N ALA A 68 10.34 2.21 5.29
CA ALA A 68 11.26 3.23 5.81
C ALA A 68 11.77 4.16 4.72
N ALA A 69 12.21 3.63 3.57
CA ALA A 69 12.69 4.42 2.43
C ALA A 69 11.57 5.27 1.81
N PHE A 70 10.36 4.72 1.72
CA PHE A 70 9.20 5.42 1.20
C PHE A 70 8.77 6.59 2.11
N LEU A 71 8.68 6.35 3.43
CA LEU A 71 8.41 7.38 4.43
C LEU A 71 9.49 8.47 4.42
N TYR A 72 10.75 8.11 4.24
CA TYR A 72 11.85 9.06 4.16
C TYR A 72 11.71 9.99 2.94
N LYS A 73 11.38 9.44 1.76
CA LYS A 73 11.06 10.24 0.57
C LYS A 73 9.88 11.18 0.82
N LEU A 74 8.81 10.70 1.47
CA LEU A 74 7.66 11.54 1.80
C LEU A 74 8.05 12.68 2.74
N LYS A 75 8.86 12.42 3.77
CA LYS A 75 9.35 13.45 4.68
C LYS A 75 10.10 14.57 3.95
N LEU A 76 10.90 14.22 2.93
CA LEU A 76 11.69 15.18 2.15
C LEU A 76 10.91 15.91 1.04
N LYS A 77 10.02 15.21 0.32
CA LYS A 77 9.39 15.74 -0.90
C LYS A 77 7.88 15.99 -0.79
N HIS A 78 7.23 15.40 0.21
CA HIS A 78 5.78 15.37 0.37
C HIS A 78 5.39 15.50 1.85
N GLU A 79 5.92 16.55 2.50
CA GLU A 79 5.85 16.73 3.96
C GLU A 79 4.41 16.73 4.49
N ARG A 80 3.46 17.29 3.73
CA ARG A 80 2.03 17.30 4.11
C ARG A 80 1.47 15.88 4.27
N GLN A 81 1.75 15.00 3.31
CA GLN A 81 1.31 13.61 3.32
C GLN A 81 1.98 12.84 4.46
N TYR A 82 3.28 13.08 4.67
CA TYR A 82 4.02 12.51 5.80
C TYR A 82 3.39 12.90 7.15
N LYS A 83 3.14 14.18 7.37
CA LYS A 83 2.49 14.69 8.59
C LYS A 83 1.10 14.07 8.79
N ALA A 84 0.31 13.93 7.72
CA ALA A 84 -1.00 13.30 7.80
C ALA A 84 -0.92 11.83 8.27
N ILE A 85 0.11 11.08 7.83
CA ILE A 85 0.37 9.72 8.31
C ILE A 85 0.68 9.74 9.81
N CYS A 86 1.63 10.57 10.26
CA CYS A 86 2.00 10.66 11.68
C CYS A 86 0.80 11.06 12.56
N MET A 87 0.02 12.05 12.14
CA MET A 87 -1.20 12.45 12.85
C MET A 87 -2.25 11.35 12.91
N THR A 88 -2.38 10.54 11.85
CA THR A 88 -3.32 9.41 11.83
C THR A 88 -2.88 8.33 12.82
N ILE A 89 -1.58 8.05 12.91
CA ILE A 89 -1.03 7.12 13.91
C ILE A 89 -1.27 7.66 15.32
N GLN A 90 -1.05 8.96 15.55
CA GLN A 90 -1.29 9.59 16.85
C GLN A 90 -2.73 9.47 17.35
N LYS A 91 -3.73 9.40 16.45
CA LYS A 91 -5.14 9.17 16.85
C LYS A 91 -5.35 7.83 17.56
N VAL A 92 -4.54 6.82 17.26
CA VAL A 92 -4.64 5.47 17.86
C VAL A 92 -3.50 5.16 18.85
N ALA A 93 -2.37 5.87 18.73
CA ALA A 93 -1.22 5.76 19.60
C ALA A 93 -0.70 7.17 19.97
N PRO A 94 -1.30 7.86 20.95
CA PRO A 94 -0.95 9.24 21.29
C PRO A 94 0.50 9.45 21.77
N PHE A 95 1.14 8.38 22.25
CA PHE A 95 2.56 8.38 22.62
C PHE A 95 3.51 8.37 21.42
N PHE A 96 3.01 8.12 20.21
CA PHE A 96 3.80 8.16 18.99
C PHE A 96 4.18 9.61 18.65
N GLY A 97 5.47 9.93 18.71
CA GLY A 97 5.98 11.25 18.31
C GLY A 97 6.15 11.37 16.79
N ASP A 98 7.20 10.74 16.27
CA ASP A 98 7.53 10.72 14.84
C ASP A 98 8.33 9.45 14.50
N PHE A 99 8.45 9.13 13.20
CA PHE A 99 9.38 8.09 12.76
C PHE A 99 10.84 8.58 12.86
N VAL A 100 11.71 7.72 13.38
CA VAL A 100 13.16 7.93 13.33
C VAL A 100 13.68 7.38 11.99
N LEU A 101 13.84 8.27 11.01
CA LEU A 101 14.28 7.93 9.66
C LEU A 101 15.69 8.48 9.43
N ALA A 102 16.67 7.59 9.30
CA ALA A 102 18.05 7.94 9.01
C ALA A 102 18.63 6.97 7.98
N ALA A 103 19.55 7.47 7.14
CA ALA A 103 20.38 6.59 6.33
C ALA A 103 21.19 5.70 7.29
N CYS A 104 21.16 4.39 7.09
CA CYS A 104 22.06 3.49 7.81
C CYS A 104 23.49 3.90 7.44
N ARG A 105 24.24 4.45 8.41
CA ARG A 105 25.69 4.61 8.26
C ARG A 105 26.29 3.21 8.30
N ILE A 106 26.39 2.56 7.15
CA ILE A 106 27.32 1.46 6.98
C ILE A 106 28.69 2.13 6.95
N ASN A 107 29.35 2.20 8.10
CA ASN A 107 30.77 2.51 8.13
C ASN A 107 31.45 1.41 7.31
N HIS A 108 31.95 1.76 6.13
CA HIS A 108 32.99 0.98 5.49
C HIS A 108 34.21 1.07 6.41
N ILE A 109 34.43 0.00 7.18
CA ILE A 109 35.71 -0.32 7.80
C ILE A 109 36.47 -1.21 6.82
#